data_AF-A0ABD2KNT2-F1
#
_entry.id   AF-A0ABD2KNT2-F1
#
_cell.length_a   1.000
_cell.length_b   1.000
_cell.length_c   1.000
_cell.angle_alpha   90.00
_cell.angle_beta   90.00
_cell.angle_gamma   90.00
#
_symmetry.space_group_name_H-M   'P 1'
#
loop_
_entity.id
_entity.type
_entity.pdbx_description
1 polymer ?
#
loop_
_entity_poly.entity_id
_entity_poly.type
_entity_poly.pdbx_seq_one_letter_code
_entity_poly.pdbx_strand_id
1 'polypeptide(L)'
;MICDNLAEGREGVDIPVINTVDDTDIPFAFHYIAKNIDKDPRKTEGCKCVGVCKPKTCECMQRSSIKITKDGKINLSSGLPDYYAQLLFECDKTTCKGCQGKCEWRLTPEKFNKRVELFKTPNAGWGVRSQQFIEAGEFVAEFVGEVVTHIQQEHRPLEYAYKLTTIEKTQIDIFIDPYKYGNITRFFNHSCFENLQPFRFYSSHRDMTRGSIGFFASRDILPGHELTIDYGGDWWRSNIKDAAKRGGKLHCYCDWVFCIAPWPGKLQMDYNDAHKERKRILMENHRTLLRWKQGEKDRQKKTVEKREAN
;
A
#
# COMPACT_ATOMS: atom_id res chain seq x y z
N MET A 1 15.91 14.59 15.78
CA MET A 1 14.67 14.92 15.06
C MET A 1 14.97 16.16 14.24
N ILE A 2 14.63 16.17 12.95
CA ILE A 2 14.98 17.27 12.02
C ILE A 2 13.75 18.05 11.53
N CYS A 3 12.56 17.46 11.59
CA CYS A 3 11.29 18.13 11.30
C CYS A 3 10.18 17.47 12.13
N ASP A 4 9.30 18.28 12.71
CA ASP A 4 8.20 17.79 13.55
C ASP A 4 7.05 17.20 12.73
N ASN A 5 6.76 17.78 11.56
CA ASN A 5 5.70 17.29 10.68
C ASN A 5 5.98 17.56 9.20
N LEU A 6 6.39 16.53 8.47
CA LEU A 6 6.62 16.56 7.02
C LEU A 6 5.35 16.89 6.22
N ALA A 7 4.17 16.52 6.73
CA ALA A 7 2.91 16.73 6.03
C ALA A 7 2.32 18.13 6.23
N GLU A 8 2.92 18.97 7.10
CA GLU A 8 2.47 20.33 7.36
C GLU A 8 0.94 20.42 7.58
N GLY A 9 0.38 19.55 8.43
CA GLY A 9 -1.04 19.50 8.77
C GLY A 9 -2.01 19.01 7.67
N ARG A 10 -1.51 18.53 6.52
CA ARG A 10 -2.36 18.01 5.43
C ARG A 10 -2.98 16.64 5.74
N GLU A 11 -2.33 15.87 6.61
CA GLU A 11 -2.79 14.56 7.06
C GLU A 11 -3.54 14.64 8.40
N GLY A 12 -4.09 13.51 8.85
CA GLY A 12 -4.78 13.40 10.15
C GLY A 12 -3.84 13.19 11.34
N VAL A 13 -2.55 13.01 11.08
CA VAL A 13 -1.49 12.80 12.07
C VAL A 13 -0.22 13.53 11.63
N ASP A 14 0.61 13.93 12.59
CA ASP A 14 1.94 14.46 12.31
C ASP A 14 2.89 13.34 11.86
N ILE A 15 3.79 13.67 10.93
CA ILE A 15 4.80 12.75 10.40
C ILE A 15 6.19 13.31 10.74
N PRO A 16 6.76 12.97 11.90
CA PRO A 16 8.08 13.45 12.28
C PRO A 16 9.17 12.84 11.40
N VAL A 17 10.28 13.58 11.28
CA VAL A 17 11.46 13.16 10.52
C VAL A 17 12.66 13.00 11.44
N ILE A 18 13.27 11.83 11.39
CA ILE A 18 14.33 11.40 12.30
C ILE A 18 15.58 11.03 11.49
N ASN A 19 16.68 11.75 11.70
CA ASN A 19 18.00 11.31 11.27
C ASN A 19 18.88 11.04 12.48
N THR A 20 19.43 9.84 12.56
CA THR A 20 20.42 9.41 13.56
C THR A 20 21.59 8.69 12.92
N VAL A 21 21.75 8.80 11.60
CA VAL A 21 22.71 8.04 10.79
C VAL A 21 23.80 8.96 10.25
N ASP A 22 23.42 10.12 9.73
CA ASP A 22 24.31 11.10 9.11
C ASP A 22 23.75 12.52 9.26
N ASP A 23 24.44 13.50 8.68
CA ASP A 23 24.05 14.92 8.72
C ASP A 23 23.15 15.32 7.52
N THR A 24 22.59 14.37 6.77
CA THR A 24 21.73 14.71 5.63
C THR A 24 20.37 15.21 6.07
N ASP A 25 19.92 16.29 5.45
CA ASP A 25 18.60 16.85 5.67
C ASP A 25 17.53 16.13 4.84
N ILE A 26 16.26 16.48 5.07
CA ILE A 26 15.10 16.00 4.31
C ILE A 26 15.33 16.27 2.82
N PRO A 27 14.92 15.37 1.91
CA PRO A 27 15.02 15.63 0.48
C PRO A 27 14.17 16.87 0.09
N PHE A 28 14.83 18.01 -0.11
CA PHE A 28 14.21 19.33 -0.35
C PHE A 28 13.47 19.47 -1.69
N ALA A 29 13.46 18.45 -2.54
CA ALA A 29 13.02 18.57 -3.94
C ALA A 29 11.61 18.02 -4.22
N PHE A 30 10.66 18.11 -3.26
CA PHE A 30 9.26 17.74 -3.53
C PHE A 30 8.26 18.51 -2.66
N HIS A 31 7.01 18.53 -3.09
CA HIS A 31 5.88 19.11 -2.37
C HIS A 31 5.00 18.01 -1.78
N TYR A 32 4.75 18.07 -0.47
CA TYR A 32 3.84 17.14 0.19
C TYR A 32 2.39 17.40 -0.22
N ILE A 33 1.71 16.37 -0.73
CA ILE A 33 0.28 16.38 -1.09
C ILE A 33 -0.41 15.17 -0.48
N ALA A 34 -1.67 15.31 -0.04
CA ALA A 34 -2.42 14.21 0.57
C ALA A 34 -3.31 13.42 -0.42
N LYS A 35 -3.47 13.92 -1.65
CA LYS A 35 -4.33 13.33 -2.69
C LYS A 35 -3.70 13.47 -4.06
N ASN A 36 -3.96 12.50 -4.93
CA ASN A 36 -3.48 12.48 -6.30
C ASN A 36 -3.88 13.76 -7.07
N ILE A 37 -2.93 14.31 -7.84
CA ILE A 37 -3.18 15.42 -8.76
C ILE A 37 -3.52 14.83 -10.13
N ASP A 38 -4.80 14.90 -10.51
CA ASP A 38 -5.26 14.48 -11.83
C ASP A 38 -5.73 15.71 -12.64
N LYS A 39 -5.10 15.94 -13.81
CA LYS A 39 -5.44 17.04 -14.72
C LYS A 39 -6.61 16.72 -15.65
N ASP A 40 -7.02 15.45 -15.73
CA ASP A 40 -8.19 14.99 -16.50
C ASP A 40 -9.12 14.17 -15.59
N PRO A 41 -9.75 14.82 -14.57
CA PRO A 41 -10.59 14.11 -13.62
C PRO A 41 -11.85 13.58 -14.29
N ARG A 42 -12.08 12.27 -14.13
CA ARG A 42 -13.21 11.58 -14.73
C ARG A 42 -14.47 11.75 -13.89
N LYS A 43 -15.60 11.97 -14.56
CA LYS A 43 -16.92 11.98 -13.94
C LYS A 43 -17.65 10.70 -14.28
N THR A 44 -18.02 9.94 -13.25
CA THR A 44 -18.75 8.67 -13.37
C THR A 44 -19.81 8.59 -12.28
N GLU A 45 -20.77 7.69 -12.40
CA GLU A 45 -21.77 7.43 -11.36
C GLU A 45 -21.40 6.20 -10.51
N GLY A 46 -21.69 6.28 -9.21
CA GLY A 46 -21.67 5.16 -8.28
C GLY A 46 -23.09 4.67 -7.99
N CYS A 47 -23.30 4.05 -6.83
CA CYS A 47 -24.59 3.44 -6.52
C CYS A 47 -25.73 4.47 -6.36
N LYS A 48 -26.95 4.01 -6.65
CA LYS A 48 -28.22 4.74 -6.47
C LYS A 48 -29.04 4.22 -5.27
N CYS A 49 -28.38 3.59 -4.30
CA CYS A 49 -29.02 3.01 -3.12
C CYS A 49 -29.71 4.07 -2.26
N VAL A 50 -30.84 3.71 -1.63
CA VAL A 50 -31.48 4.55 -0.60
C VAL A 50 -31.13 4.01 0.78
N GLY A 51 -30.57 4.85 1.65
CA GLY A 51 -30.13 4.45 2.99
C GLY A 51 -28.83 3.65 2.99
N VAL A 52 -28.75 2.63 3.86
CA VAL A 52 -27.54 1.81 4.06
C VAL A 52 -27.34 0.84 2.90
N CYS A 53 -26.16 0.92 2.26
CA CYS A 53 -25.78 0.00 1.20
C CYS A 53 -25.69 -1.45 1.71
N LYS A 54 -26.22 -2.39 0.93
CA LYS A 54 -26.18 -3.82 1.25
C LYS A 54 -25.38 -4.57 0.18
N PRO A 55 -24.64 -5.64 0.54
CA PRO A 55 -23.77 -6.36 -0.39
C PRO A 55 -24.45 -6.85 -1.68
N LYS A 56 -25.71 -7.28 -1.59
CA LYS A 56 -26.46 -7.85 -2.72
C LYS A 56 -27.14 -6.80 -3.62
N THR A 57 -27.18 -5.54 -3.22
CA THR A 57 -27.98 -4.50 -3.91
C THR A 57 -27.20 -3.24 -4.23
N CYS A 58 -26.05 -3.01 -3.57
CA CYS A 58 -25.21 -1.88 -3.85
C CYS A 58 -24.27 -2.20 -5.01
N GLU A 59 -24.39 -1.46 -6.10
CA GLU A 59 -23.51 -1.59 -7.27
C GLU A 59 -22.02 -1.50 -6.90
N CYS A 60 -21.64 -0.57 -6.01
CA CYS A 60 -20.25 -0.44 -5.56
C CYS A 60 -19.76 -1.71 -4.86
N MET A 61 -20.59 -2.31 -4.00
CA MET A 61 -20.25 -3.56 -3.31
C MET A 61 -20.22 -4.75 -4.27
N GLN A 62 -21.18 -4.84 -5.20
CA GLN A 62 -21.27 -5.94 -6.17
C GLN A 62 -20.13 -5.93 -7.19
N ARG A 63 -19.64 -4.74 -7.57
CA ARG A 63 -18.48 -4.58 -8.45
C ARG A 63 -17.16 -4.80 -7.72
N SER A 64 -17.15 -4.74 -6.40
CA SER A 64 -15.96 -5.00 -5.60
C SER A 64 -15.73 -6.50 -5.49
N SER A 65 -14.53 -6.95 -5.85
CA SER A 65 -14.11 -8.35 -5.76
C SER A 65 -13.14 -8.60 -4.60
N ILE A 66 -12.60 -7.53 -4.00
CA ILE A 66 -11.89 -7.63 -2.73
C ILE A 66 -12.88 -7.91 -1.60
N LYS A 67 -12.53 -8.82 -0.69
CA LYS A 67 -13.35 -9.16 0.47
C LYS A 67 -12.89 -8.32 1.66
N ILE A 68 -13.82 -7.65 2.31
CA ILE A 68 -13.56 -6.84 3.51
C ILE A 68 -14.21 -7.51 4.72
N THR A 69 -13.50 -7.56 5.84
CA THR A 69 -13.97 -8.08 7.12
C THR A 69 -14.91 -7.08 7.81
N LYS A 70 -15.64 -7.53 8.85
CA LYS A 70 -16.58 -6.65 9.57
C LYS A 70 -15.91 -5.46 10.27
N ASP A 71 -14.63 -5.61 10.61
CA ASP A 71 -13.79 -4.59 11.25
C ASP A 71 -13.05 -3.70 10.24
N GLY A 72 -13.44 -3.72 8.97
CA GLY A 72 -12.92 -2.79 7.96
C GLY A 72 -11.50 -3.11 7.50
N LYS A 73 -11.15 -4.39 7.40
CA LYS A 73 -9.83 -4.85 6.90
C LYS A 73 -10.01 -5.70 5.65
N ILE A 74 -8.97 -5.76 4.82
CA ILE A 74 -8.92 -6.72 3.73
C ILE A 74 -8.86 -8.13 4.34
N ASN A 75 -9.76 -9.01 3.87
CA ASN A 75 -9.83 -10.37 4.35
C ASN A 75 -8.74 -11.24 3.70
N LEU A 76 -7.77 -11.64 4.52
CA LEU A 76 -6.64 -12.47 4.13
C LEU A 76 -6.86 -13.98 4.34
N SER A 77 -8.05 -14.42 4.76
CA SER A 77 -8.35 -15.83 5.08
C SER A 77 -8.10 -16.80 3.93
N SER A 78 -8.17 -16.28 2.69
CA SER A 78 -7.93 -17.04 1.47
C SER A 78 -6.57 -16.75 0.83
N GLY A 79 -5.65 -16.12 1.59
CA GLY A 79 -4.37 -15.61 1.09
C GLY A 79 -4.43 -14.14 0.69
N LEU A 80 -3.34 -13.66 0.10
CA LEU A 80 -3.25 -12.30 -0.42
C LEU A 80 -4.18 -12.11 -1.62
N PRO A 81 -4.92 -10.98 -1.68
CA PRO A 81 -5.66 -10.62 -2.88
C PRO A 81 -4.77 -10.51 -4.12
N ASP A 82 -5.30 -10.91 -5.27
CA ASP A 82 -4.64 -10.68 -6.55
C ASP A 82 -4.79 -9.20 -6.94
N TYR A 83 -3.66 -8.49 -7.02
CA TYR A 83 -3.61 -7.07 -7.36
C TYR A 83 -4.26 -6.72 -8.72
N TYR A 84 -4.15 -7.61 -9.72
CA TYR A 84 -4.67 -7.35 -11.07
C TYR A 84 -6.14 -7.76 -11.21
N ALA A 85 -6.61 -8.73 -10.43
CA ALA A 85 -7.97 -9.25 -10.54
C ALA A 85 -8.94 -8.71 -9.49
N GLN A 86 -8.46 -8.27 -8.33
CA GLN A 86 -9.29 -7.87 -7.21
C GLN A 86 -9.32 -6.35 -7.00
N LEU A 87 -10.53 -5.79 -7.10
CA LEU A 87 -10.77 -4.35 -7.10
C LEU A 87 -11.70 -3.96 -5.96
N LEU A 88 -11.55 -2.73 -5.48
CA LEU A 88 -12.46 -2.10 -4.54
C LEU A 88 -13.13 -0.88 -5.17
N PHE A 89 -14.46 -0.86 -5.19
CA PHE A 89 -15.24 0.33 -5.51
C PHE A 89 -15.87 0.86 -4.23
N GLU A 90 -15.33 1.95 -3.71
CA GLU A 90 -15.80 2.56 -2.47
C GLU A 90 -17.07 3.37 -2.74
N CYS A 91 -17.90 3.53 -1.72
CA CYS A 91 -18.95 4.54 -1.76
C CYS A 91 -18.37 5.91 -1.40
N ASP A 92 -18.69 6.92 -2.20
CA ASP A 92 -18.16 8.28 -2.04
C ASP A 92 -19.28 9.31 -2.23
N LYS A 93 -19.18 10.43 -1.51
CA LYS A 93 -20.17 11.52 -1.57
C LYS A 93 -20.29 12.18 -2.94
N THR A 94 -19.22 12.16 -3.74
CA THR A 94 -19.18 12.80 -5.06
C THR A 94 -19.69 11.88 -6.17
N THR A 95 -19.52 10.56 -6.03
CA THR A 95 -19.88 9.58 -7.07
C THR A 95 -21.22 8.91 -6.82
N CYS A 96 -21.53 8.56 -5.57
CA CYS A 96 -22.74 7.79 -5.22
C CYS A 96 -23.93 8.71 -4.96
N LYS A 97 -24.78 8.91 -5.98
CA LYS A 97 -25.98 9.76 -5.87
C LYS A 97 -27.00 9.26 -4.83
N GLY A 98 -27.04 7.95 -4.59
CA GLY A 98 -27.96 7.34 -3.63
C GLY A 98 -27.49 7.47 -2.18
N CYS A 99 -26.47 6.70 -1.78
CA CYS A 99 -26.01 6.67 -0.39
C CYS A 99 -25.19 7.90 0.01
N GLN A 100 -24.66 8.66 -0.95
CA GLN A 100 -23.83 9.85 -0.71
C GLN A 100 -22.63 9.59 0.21
N GLY A 101 -22.09 8.36 0.20
CA GLY A 101 -20.98 7.94 1.05
C GLY A 101 -21.34 7.61 2.51
N LYS A 102 -22.61 7.77 2.93
CA LYS A 102 -23.04 7.58 4.33
C LYS A 102 -23.10 6.12 4.79
N CYS A 103 -22.98 5.17 3.86
CA CYS A 103 -23.07 3.74 4.16
C CYS A 103 -21.75 3.12 4.65
N GLU A 104 -20.68 3.92 4.75
CA GLU A 104 -19.36 3.50 5.24
C GLU A 104 -18.76 2.28 4.51
N TRP A 105 -19.21 1.99 3.28
CA TRP A 105 -18.52 1.05 2.38
C TRP A 105 -17.28 1.72 1.79
N ARG A 106 -16.29 1.94 2.67
CA ARG A 106 -15.06 2.65 2.39
C ARG A 106 -13.97 2.06 3.29
N LEU A 107 -12.87 1.66 2.69
CA LEU A 107 -11.68 1.16 3.38
C LEU A 107 -10.69 2.30 3.63
N THR A 108 -10.63 3.28 2.72
CA THR A 108 -9.72 4.42 2.83
C THR A 108 -10.27 5.50 3.77
N PRO A 109 -9.46 6.02 4.71
CA PRO A 109 -9.87 7.15 5.53
C PRO A 109 -9.87 8.45 4.70
N GLU A 110 -10.58 9.49 5.16
CA GLU A 110 -10.57 10.80 4.46
C GLU A 110 -9.21 11.50 4.52
N LYS A 111 -8.43 11.23 5.57
CA LYS A 111 -7.05 11.69 5.78
C LYS A 111 -6.19 10.53 6.27
N PHE A 112 -4.90 10.51 5.91
CA PHE A 112 -3.97 9.52 6.45
C PHE A 112 -3.92 9.61 7.97
N ASN A 113 -3.94 8.45 8.64
CA ASN A 113 -4.13 8.36 10.09
C ASN A 113 -3.22 7.31 10.77
N LYS A 114 -2.15 6.86 10.09
CA LYS A 114 -1.21 5.92 10.70
C LYS A 114 -0.04 6.66 11.33
N ARG A 115 0.22 6.42 12.62
CA ARG A 115 1.41 6.97 13.29
C ARG A 115 2.65 6.32 12.71
N VAL A 116 3.39 7.07 11.93
CA VAL A 116 4.62 6.68 11.25
C VAL A 116 5.63 7.80 11.37
N GLU A 117 6.89 7.48 11.13
CA GLU A 117 7.94 8.48 11.01
C GLU A 117 8.80 8.21 9.78
N LEU A 118 9.27 9.29 9.16
CA LEU A 118 10.31 9.22 8.14
C LEU A 118 11.64 9.11 8.86
N PHE A 119 12.45 8.10 8.56
CA PHE A 119 13.73 7.89 9.21
C PHE A 119 14.86 7.62 8.22
N LYS A 120 16.07 8.06 8.56
CA LYS A 120 17.25 7.74 7.77
C LYS A 120 17.69 6.30 8.03
N THR A 121 17.78 5.50 6.98
CA THR A 121 18.32 4.14 7.04
C THR A 121 19.85 4.17 6.84
N PRO A 122 20.57 3.14 7.30
CA PRO A 122 22.01 3.04 7.09
C PRO A 122 22.43 2.95 5.62
N ASN A 123 21.66 2.24 4.78
CA ASN A 123 22.10 1.87 3.44
C ASN A 123 21.10 2.14 2.30
N ALA A 124 19.82 2.37 2.61
CA ALA A 124 18.74 2.53 1.62
C ALA A 124 18.21 3.97 1.53
N GLY A 125 18.94 4.95 2.07
CA GLY A 125 18.47 6.34 2.12
C GLY A 125 17.36 6.53 3.14
N TRP A 126 16.32 7.28 2.79
CA TRP A 126 15.17 7.54 3.67
C TRP A 126 14.16 6.40 3.58
N GLY A 127 13.62 5.98 4.73
CA GLY A 127 12.58 4.94 4.84
C GLY A 127 11.46 5.39 5.77
N VAL A 128 10.35 4.64 5.80
CA VAL A 128 9.22 4.93 6.70
C VAL A 128 9.07 3.77 7.67
N ARG A 129 8.95 4.04 8.96
CA ARG A 129 8.66 2.99 9.97
C ARG A 129 7.41 3.30 10.76
N SER A 130 6.72 2.25 11.20
CA SER A 130 5.52 2.38 12.01
C SER A 130 5.87 2.77 13.45
N GLN A 131 5.11 3.66 14.07
CA GLN A 131 5.16 3.95 15.50
C GLN A 131 4.05 3.21 16.28
N GLN A 132 3.29 2.37 15.60
CA GLN A 132 2.19 1.61 16.19
C GLN A 132 2.11 0.20 15.62
N PHE A 133 1.37 -0.66 16.31
CA PHE A 133 0.99 -1.94 15.74
C PHE A 133 0.01 -1.72 14.58
N ILE A 134 0.21 -2.44 13.47
CA ILE A 134 -0.70 -2.47 12.33
C ILE A 134 -1.05 -3.93 12.09
N GLU A 135 -2.33 -4.29 12.22
CA GLU A 135 -2.78 -5.66 12.02
C GLU A 135 -2.80 -6.03 10.53
N ALA A 136 -2.54 -7.31 10.23
CA ALA A 136 -2.69 -7.86 8.90
C ALA A 136 -4.08 -7.55 8.31
N GLY A 137 -4.11 -7.09 7.06
CA GLY A 137 -5.31 -6.69 6.33
C GLY A 137 -5.69 -5.22 6.51
N GLU A 138 -5.10 -4.49 7.47
CA GLU A 138 -5.38 -3.06 7.61
C GLU A 138 -4.89 -2.26 6.42
N PHE A 139 -5.71 -1.31 5.97
CA PHE A 139 -5.27 -0.24 5.08
C PHE A 139 -4.20 0.61 5.78
N VAL A 140 -3.14 0.96 5.04
CA VAL A 140 -2.00 1.74 5.54
C VAL A 140 -1.96 3.13 4.90
N ALA A 141 -1.84 3.21 3.58
CA ALA A 141 -1.72 4.49 2.87
C ALA A 141 -2.13 4.38 1.39
N GLU A 142 -2.55 5.50 0.80
CA GLU A 142 -2.67 5.66 -0.66
C GLU A 142 -1.31 6.07 -1.24
N PHE A 143 -0.93 5.51 -2.38
CA PHE A 143 0.19 5.98 -3.17
C PHE A 143 -0.22 7.25 -3.92
N VAL A 144 0.36 8.38 -3.51
CA VAL A 144 -0.06 9.70 -3.99
C VAL A 144 1.03 10.34 -4.82
N GLY A 145 0.63 10.87 -5.98
CA GLY A 145 1.47 11.68 -6.86
C GLY A 145 0.67 12.41 -7.95
N GLU A 146 1.36 12.81 -9.02
CA GLU A 146 0.73 13.28 -10.24
C GLU A 146 0.27 12.11 -11.10
N VAL A 147 -0.98 12.12 -11.57
CA VAL A 147 -1.49 11.09 -12.49
C VAL A 147 -1.15 11.49 -13.92
N VAL A 148 -0.21 10.79 -14.54
CA VAL A 148 0.39 11.16 -15.83
C VAL A 148 0.29 10.05 -16.87
N THR A 149 0.34 10.43 -18.15
CA THR A 149 0.41 9.46 -19.26
C THR A 149 1.85 9.04 -19.53
N HIS A 150 2.06 7.95 -20.28
CA HIS A 150 3.41 7.52 -20.69
C HIS A 150 4.24 8.63 -21.34
N ILE A 151 3.65 9.45 -22.22
CA ILE A 151 4.33 10.57 -22.91
C ILE A 151 4.88 11.57 -21.89
N GLN A 152 4.09 11.87 -20.86
CA GLN A 152 4.51 12.77 -19.79
C GLN A 152 5.57 12.14 -18.89
N GLN A 153 5.55 10.82 -18.74
CA GLN A 153 6.47 10.06 -17.91
C GLN A 153 7.85 9.86 -18.56
N GLU A 154 7.94 9.77 -19.89
CA GLU A 154 9.21 9.61 -20.64
C GLU A 154 10.25 10.68 -20.31
N HIS A 155 9.80 11.87 -19.92
CA HIS A 155 10.64 13.02 -19.59
C HIS A 155 10.92 13.15 -18.08
N ARG A 156 10.59 12.14 -17.28
CA ARG A 156 10.69 12.16 -15.81
C ARG A 156 11.52 10.99 -15.28
N PRO A 157 12.16 11.13 -14.11
CA PRO A 157 12.82 10.00 -13.46
C PRO A 157 11.82 8.85 -13.22
N LEU A 158 12.12 7.67 -13.74
CA LEU A 158 11.29 6.46 -13.57
C LEU A 158 11.42 5.84 -12.17
N GLU A 159 12.34 6.34 -11.34
CA GLU A 159 12.74 5.73 -10.07
C GLU A 159 11.57 5.62 -9.06
N TYR A 160 10.56 6.50 -9.17
CA TYR A 160 9.47 6.60 -8.19
C TYR A 160 8.05 6.33 -8.74
N ALA A 161 7.88 6.15 -10.05
CA ALA A 161 6.55 6.13 -10.65
C ALA A 161 5.90 4.75 -10.57
N TYR A 162 4.62 4.71 -10.19
CA TYR A 162 3.82 3.49 -10.14
C TYR A 162 2.98 3.35 -11.41
N LYS A 163 3.27 2.34 -12.22
CA LYS A 163 2.52 2.06 -13.45
C LYS A 163 1.15 1.43 -13.14
N LEU A 164 0.08 2.09 -13.57
CA LEU A 164 -1.29 1.57 -13.54
C LEU A 164 -1.49 0.68 -14.77
N THR A 165 -1.07 -0.59 -14.71
CA THR A 165 -1.32 -1.53 -15.82
C THR A 165 -2.81 -1.70 -16.01
N THR A 166 -3.42 -1.16 -17.07
CA THR A 166 -4.87 -1.22 -17.25
C THR A 166 -5.33 -2.67 -17.38
N ILE A 167 -6.48 -3.01 -16.77
CA ILE A 167 -7.02 -4.38 -16.77
C ILE A 167 -7.49 -4.76 -18.17
N GLU A 168 -8.06 -3.79 -18.86
CA GLU A 168 -8.25 -3.81 -20.30
C GLU A 168 -6.92 -3.39 -20.91
N LYS A 169 -6.41 -4.08 -21.93
CA LYS A 169 -5.19 -3.71 -22.67
C LYS A 169 -5.39 -2.42 -23.48
N THR A 170 -5.87 -1.35 -22.85
CA THR A 170 -5.90 -0.02 -23.43
C THR A 170 -4.45 0.35 -23.75
N GLN A 171 -4.21 0.89 -24.94
CA GLN A 171 -2.86 1.20 -25.43
C GLN A 171 -2.18 2.36 -24.67
N ILE A 172 -2.77 2.88 -23.59
CA ILE A 172 -2.26 4.04 -22.87
C ILE A 172 -1.89 3.62 -21.46
N ASP A 173 -0.58 3.52 -21.21
CA ASP A 173 -0.06 3.37 -19.86
C ASP A 173 -0.25 4.68 -19.07
N ILE A 174 -0.87 4.58 -17.89
CA ILE A 174 -1.01 5.66 -16.91
C ILE A 174 -0.08 5.38 -15.72
N PHE A 175 0.46 6.42 -15.13
CA PHE A 175 1.36 6.36 -13.98
C PHE A 175 0.89 7.29 -12.88
N ILE A 176 1.20 6.94 -11.64
CA ILE A 176 1.21 7.86 -10.50
C ILE A 176 2.68 8.19 -10.21
N ASP A 177 3.06 9.45 -10.39
CA ASP A 177 4.44 9.92 -10.23
C ASP A 177 4.58 10.84 -9.01
N PRO A 178 5.26 10.39 -7.94
CA PRO A 178 5.44 11.17 -6.72
C PRO A 178 6.72 12.02 -6.71
N TYR A 179 7.40 12.19 -7.85
CA TYR A 179 8.71 12.85 -7.92
C TYR A 179 8.65 14.31 -7.43
N LYS A 180 7.80 15.14 -8.04
CA LYS A 180 7.62 16.56 -7.67
C LYS A 180 6.55 16.77 -6.59
N TYR A 181 5.48 16.00 -6.64
CA TYR A 181 4.36 16.07 -5.70
C TYR A 181 4.07 14.67 -5.23
N GLY A 182 4.15 14.41 -3.93
CA GLY A 182 3.83 13.08 -3.37
C GLY A 182 3.59 13.14 -1.88
N ASN A 183 3.14 12.03 -1.29
CA ASN A 183 2.98 11.90 0.16
C ASN A 183 4.10 11.04 0.76
N ILE A 184 3.92 10.61 2.01
CA ILE A 184 4.86 9.74 2.73
C ILE A 184 5.20 8.43 2.00
N THR A 185 4.32 7.89 1.15
CA THR A 185 4.55 6.57 0.51
C THR A 185 5.67 6.59 -0.53
N ARG A 186 6.09 7.77 -0.99
CA ARG A 186 7.25 7.90 -1.89
C ARG A 186 8.56 7.43 -1.25
N PHE A 187 8.57 7.31 0.08
CA PHE A 187 9.70 6.86 0.89
C PHE A 187 9.58 5.40 1.36
N PHE A 188 8.59 4.64 0.86
CA PHE A 188 8.52 3.21 1.15
C PHE A 188 9.61 2.48 0.38
N ASN A 189 10.58 1.92 1.11
CA ASN A 189 11.67 1.17 0.52
C ASN A 189 11.25 -0.21 0.02
N HIS A 190 12.11 -0.80 -0.80
CA HIS A 190 11.93 -2.18 -1.22
C HIS A 190 12.29 -3.19 -0.13
N SER A 191 11.51 -4.25 -0.02
CA SER A 191 11.95 -5.51 0.56
C SER A 191 11.53 -6.69 -0.30
N CYS A 192 12.38 -7.70 -0.43
CA CYS A 192 12.02 -8.97 -1.07
C CYS A 192 10.98 -9.77 -0.26
N PHE A 193 10.79 -9.38 1.01
CA PHE A 193 9.72 -9.85 1.89
C PHE A 193 8.99 -8.66 2.50
N GLU A 194 8.36 -7.90 1.63
CA GLU A 194 7.60 -6.70 1.92
C GLU A 194 6.42 -6.95 2.86
N ASN A 195 6.12 -6.00 3.76
CA ASN A 195 4.97 -6.05 4.67
C ASN A 195 3.76 -5.29 4.16
N LEU A 196 3.88 -4.53 3.08
CA LEU A 196 2.78 -3.86 2.42
C LEU A 196 2.49 -4.47 1.05
N GLN A 197 1.20 -4.61 0.72
CA GLN A 197 0.73 -5.08 -0.58
C GLN A 197 -0.13 -4.03 -1.25
N PRO A 198 0.05 -3.78 -2.55
CA PRO A 198 -0.79 -2.86 -3.28
C PRO A 198 -2.17 -3.48 -3.54
N PHE A 199 -3.20 -2.64 -3.59
CA PHE A 199 -4.52 -2.99 -4.12
C PHE A 199 -5.09 -1.78 -4.87
N ARG A 200 -5.98 -2.04 -5.82
CA ARG A 200 -6.63 -0.99 -6.61
C ARG A 200 -7.97 -0.64 -6.02
N PHE A 201 -8.22 0.66 -5.91
CA PHE A 201 -9.51 1.16 -5.48
C PHE A 201 -9.98 2.38 -6.27
N TYR A 202 -11.30 2.59 -6.21
CA TYR A 202 -12.00 3.63 -6.95
C TYR A 202 -13.01 4.33 -6.02
N SER A 203 -12.71 5.58 -5.64
CA SER A 203 -13.54 6.35 -4.71
C SER A 203 -14.27 7.50 -5.40
N SER A 204 -13.55 8.51 -5.89
CA SER A 204 -14.13 9.74 -6.48
C SER A 204 -14.64 9.57 -7.92
N HIS A 205 -14.19 8.52 -8.60
CA HIS A 205 -14.67 8.10 -9.92
C HIS A 205 -14.61 6.57 -10.06
N ARG A 206 -15.11 6.03 -11.17
CA ARG A 206 -15.21 4.59 -11.47
C ARG A 206 -14.50 4.20 -12.77
N ASP A 207 -13.74 5.13 -13.35
CA ASP A 207 -12.88 4.88 -14.52
C ASP A 207 -11.74 3.91 -14.14
N MET A 208 -11.80 2.70 -14.70
CA MET A 208 -10.86 1.60 -14.43
C MET A 208 -9.47 1.80 -15.05
N THR A 209 -9.30 2.80 -15.92
CA THR A 209 -7.99 3.15 -16.48
C THR A 209 -7.16 4.04 -15.56
N ARG A 210 -7.79 4.66 -14.54
CA ARG A 210 -7.16 5.65 -13.63
C ARG A 210 -7.34 5.28 -12.15
N GLY A 211 -7.26 4.00 -11.80
CA GLY A 211 -7.46 3.56 -10.42
C GLY A 211 -6.42 4.11 -9.44
N SER A 212 -6.85 4.44 -8.23
CA SER A 212 -5.93 4.73 -7.13
C SER A 212 -5.25 3.45 -6.64
N ILE A 213 -4.03 3.59 -6.13
CA ILE A 213 -3.28 2.51 -5.50
C ILE A 213 -3.26 2.72 -3.99
N GLY A 214 -3.80 1.77 -3.25
CA GLY A 214 -3.69 1.71 -1.79
C GLY A 214 -2.73 0.61 -1.37
N PHE A 215 -2.21 0.71 -0.15
CA PHE A 215 -1.43 -0.35 0.48
C PHE A 215 -2.16 -0.90 1.71
N PHE A 216 -2.10 -2.21 1.89
CA PHE A 216 -2.53 -2.88 3.11
C PHE A 216 -1.43 -3.75 3.69
N ALA A 217 -1.49 -4.01 4.99
CA ALA A 217 -0.51 -4.86 5.67
C ALA A 217 -0.73 -6.34 5.30
N SER A 218 0.27 -7.01 4.72
CA SER A 218 0.20 -8.46 4.39
C SER A 218 0.30 -9.37 5.61
N ARG A 219 0.84 -8.83 6.70
CA ARG A 219 1.09 -9.47 7.99
C ARG A 219 1.08 -8.40 9.07
N ASP A 220 1.05 -8.82 10.32
CA ASP A 220 1.16 -7.91 11.45
C ASP A 220 2.51 -7.17 11.42
N ILE A 221 2.46 -5.86 11.67
CA ILE A 221 3.63 -4.97 11.68
C ILE A 221 3.77 -4.39 13.08
N LEU A 222 4.92 -4.62 13.71
CA LEU A 222 5.23 -4.10 15.03
C LEU A 222 5.70 -2.64 14.95
N PRO A 223 5.53 -1.85 16.03
CA PRO A 223 6.20 -0.56 16.16
C PRO A 223 7.71 -0.69 15.94
N GLY A 224 8.31 0.27 15.26
CA GLY A 224 9.72 0.31 14.88
C GLY A 224 10.05 -0.42 13.57
N HIS A 225 9.18 -1.30 13.07
CA HIS A 225 9.42 -1.97 11.79
C HIS A 225 9.24 -1.02 10.61
N GLU A 226 10.16 -1.10 9.65
CA GLU A 226 10.08 -0.38 8.37
C GLU A 226 8.92 -0.90 7.52
N LEU A 227 8.19 0.04 6.91
CA LEU A 227 7.14 -0.18 5.94
C LEU A 227 7.78 -0.31 4.55
N THR A 228 7.64 -1.48 3.95
CA THR A 228 8.32 -1.84 2.71
C THR A 228 7.35 -2.43 1.70
N ILE A 229 7.67 -2.24 0.42
CA ILE A 229 6.90 -2.73 -0.73
C ILE A 229 7.78 -3.57 -1.67
N ASP A 230 7.16 -4.31 -2.58
CA ASP A 230 7.86 -4.92 -3.71
C ASP A 230 7.90 -3.91 -4.87
N TYR A 231 9.09 -3.45 -5.26
CA TYR A 231 9.25 -2.53 -6.41
C TYR A 231 8.96 -3.23 -7.75
N GLY A 232 8.96 -4.56 -7.77
CA GLY A 232 8.68 -5.35 -8.94
C GLY A 232 9.89 -5.52 -9.87
N GLY A 233 9.84 -6.58 -10.67
CA GLY A 233 10.95 -6.98 -11.54
C GLY A 233 11.29 -5.97 -12.65
N ASP A 234 10.31 -5.22 -13.17
CA ASP A 234 10.55 -4.18 -14.18
C ASP A 234 11.40 -3.04 -13.64
N TRP A 235 11.13 -2.60 -12.41
CA TRP A 235 11.90 -1.56 -11.73
C TRP A 235 13.35 -2.03 -11.53
N TRP A 236 13.55 -3.23 -10.98
CA TRP A 236 14.88 -3.79 -10.74
C TRP A 236 15.68 -3.94 -12.03
N ARG A 237 15.07 -4.49 -13.09
CA ARG A 237 15.73 -4.66 -14.40
C ARG A 237 16.16 -3.32 -15.00
N SER A 238 15.32 -2.29 -14.92
CA SER A 238 15.64 -0.97 -15.49
C SER A 238 16.74 -0.27 -14.69
N ASN A 239 16.63 -0.21 -13.35
CA ASN A 239 17.58 0.52 -12.52
C ASN A 239 18.94 -0.16 -12.40
N ILE A 240 19.01 -1.50 -12.45
CA ILE A 240 20.30 -2.22 -12.54
C ILE A 240 21.01 -1.89 -13.86
N LYS A 241 20.28 -1.86 -14.98
CA LYS A 241 20.85 -1.50 -16.28
C LYS A 241 21.36 -0.06 -16.29
N ASP A 242 20.60 0.87 -15.73
CA ASP A 242 21.00 2.28 -15.69
C ASP A 242 22.17 2.54 -14.74
N ALA A 243 22.24 1.84 -13.60
CA ALA A 243 23.43 1.86 -12.75
C ALA A 243 24.67 1.36 -13.50
N ALA A 244 24.54 0.24 -14.24
CA ALA A 244 25.64 -0.31 -15.03
C ALA A 244 26.12 0.65 -16.13
N LYS A 245 25.21 1.35 -16.82
CA LYS A 245 25.57 2.39 -17.81
C LYS A 245 26.38 3.54 -17.20
N ARG A 246 26.16 3.85 -15.92
CA ARG A 246 26.90 4.86 -15.14
C ARG A 246 28.17 4.30 -14.50
N GLY A 247 28.56 3.07 -14.80
CA GLY A 247 29.73 2.40 -14.21
C GLY A 247 29.52 1.92 -12.76
N GLY A 248 28.29 1.97 -12.25
CA GLY A 248 27.94 1.57 -10.88
C GLY A 248 27.27 0.18 -10.81
N LYS A 249 26.99 -0.25 -9.58
CA LYS A 249 26.15 -1.42 -9.28
C LYS A 249 25.00 -0.98 -8.38
N LEU A 250 23.81 -1.51 -8.63
CA LEU A 250 22.65 -1.33 -7.76
C LEU A 250 22.43 -2.62 -6.96
N HIS A 251 22.31 -2.46 -5.64
CA HIS A 251 22.17 -3.54 -4.69
C HIS A 251 20.83 -3.43 -3.95
N CYS A 252 20.26 -4.56 -3.53
CA CYS A 252 19.14 -4.58 -2.60
C CYS A 252 19.66 -4.67 -1.17
N TYR A 253 19.27 -3.70 -0.35
CA TYR A 253 19.68 -3.56 1.05
C TYR A 253 18.64 -4.11 2.03
N CYS A 254 17.67 -4.91 1.56
CA CYS A 254 16.67 -5.49 2.45
C CYS A 254 17.26 -6.58 3.35
N ASP A 255 16.62 -6.82 4.49
CA ASP A 255 17.07 -7.79 5.48
C ASP A 255 16.64 -9.23 5.17
N TRP A 256 15.98 -9.46 4.04
CA TRP A 256 15.49 -10.81 3.72
C TRP A 256 16.61 -11.75 3.25
N VAL A 257 16.50 -13.02 3.68
CA VAL A 257 17.55 -14.03 3.51
C VAL A 257 17.67 -14.52 2.07
N PHE A 258 16.57 -14.67 1.32
CA PHE A 258 16.61 -15.15 -0.07
C PHE A 258 16.49 -14.02 -1.11
N CYS A 259 17.16 -12.90 -0.85
CA CYS A 259 17.08 -11.69 -1.66
C CYS A 259 17.24 -11.93 -3.18
N ILE A 260 16.46 -11.21 -3.99
CA ILE A 260 16.46 -11.34 -5.46
C ILE A 260 17.55 -10.52 -6.15
N ALA A 261 18.08 -9.49 -5.49
CA ALA A 261 19.06 -8.59 -6.08
C ALA A 261 20.47 -8.93 -5.58
N PRO A 262 21.50 -8.76 -6.44
CA PRO A 262 22.86 -9.18 -6.12
C PRO A 262 23.40 -8.40 -4.93
N TRP A 263 23.88 -9.08 -3.89
CA TRP A 263 24.66 -8.53 -2.78
C TRP A 263 25.88 -9.44 -2.56
N PRO A 264 27.10 -8.90 -2.38
CA PRO A 264 28.27 -9.72 -2.05
C PRO A 264 28.04 -10.55 -0.77
N GLY A 265 27.94 -11.88 -0.91
CA GLY A 265 27.78 -12.80 0.23
C GLY A 265 26.34 -13.20 0.58
N LYS A 266 25.32 -12.78 -0.19
CA LYS A 266 23.95 -13.34 -0.05
C LYS A 266 23.67 -14.38 -1.14
N LEU A 267 22.98 -15.46 -0.78
CA LEU A 267 22.45 -16.42 -1.75
C LEU A 267 21.41 -15.69 -2.61
N GLN A 268 21.66 -15.60 -3.91
CA GLN A 268 20.72 -14.98 -4.84
C GLN A 268 19.68 -16.02 -5.26
N MET A 269 18.41 -15.70 -5.04
CA MET A 269 17.30 -16.50 -5.56
C MET A 269 16.70 -15.82 -6.80
N ASP A 270 16.26 -16.62 -7.77
CA ASP A 270 15.46 -16.11 -8.89
C ASP A 270 14.21 -15.39 -8.37
N TYR A 271 13.75 -14.38 -9.12
CA TYR A 271 12.58 -13.59 -8.77
C TYR A 271 11.33 -14.45 -8.55
N ASN A 272 11.08 -15.43 -9.42
CA ASN A 272 9.89 -16.26 -9.33
C ASN A 272 9.95 -17.19 -8.11
N ASP A 273 11.13 -17.73 -7.81
CA ASP A 273 11.30 -18.62 -6.66
C ASP A 273 11.25 -17.86 -5.34
N ALA A 274 11.85 -16.66 -5.26
CA ALA A 274 11.65 -15.72 -4.16
C ALA A 274 10.19 -15.38 -3.92
N HIS A 275 9.47 -15.05 -5.00
CA HIS A 275 8.05 -14.75 -4.94
C HIS A 275 7.22 -15.96 -4.48
N LYS A 276 7.51 -17.18 -4.95
CA LYS A 276 6.84 -18.41 -4.50
C LYS A 276 7.10 -18.67 -3.01
N GLU A 277 8.35 -18.56 -2.58
CA GLU A 277 8.74 -18.80 -1.19
C GLU A 277 8.13 -17.77 -0.23
N ARG A 278 8.13 -16.49 -0.62
CA ARG A 278 7.40 -15.43 0.08
C ARG A 278 5.93 -15.79 0.26
N LYS A 279 5.25 -16.18 -0.83
CA LYS A 279 3.84 -16.58 -0.77
C LYS A 279 3.62 -17.78 0.15
N ARG A 280 4.51 -18.78 0.10
CA ARG A 280 4.47 -19.96 0.97
C ARG A 280 4.53 -19.57 2.45
N ILE A 281 5.53 -18.77 2.83
CA ILE A 281 5.75 -18.31 4.21
C ILE A 281 4.55 -17.49 4.69
N LEU A 282 4.04 -16.55 3.88
CA LEU A 282 2.87 -15.74 4.25
C LEU A 282 1.62 -16.61 4.46
N MET A 283 1.38 -17.59 3.59
CA MET A 283 0.25 -18.51 3.76
C MET A 283 0.40 -19.37 5.02
N GLU A 284 1.60 -19.86 5.31
CA GLU A 284 1.88 -20.64 6.52
C GLU A 284 1.66 -19.81 7.79
N ASN A 285 2.22 -18.60 7.85
CA ASN A 285 2.01 -17.66 8.94
C ASN A 285 0.54 -17.32 9.14
N HIS A 286 -0.19 -17.09 8.04
CA HIS A 286 -1.62 -16.79 8.11
C HIS A 286 -2.44 -17.96 8.68
N ARG A 287 -2.16 -19.19 8.23
CA ARG A 287 -2.81 -20.41 8.77
C ARG A 287 -2.53 -20.56 10.26
N THR A 288 -1.29 -20.34 10.69
CA THR A 288 -0.90 -20.40 12.10
C THR A 288 -1.62 -19.35 12.93
N LEU A 289 -1.68 -18.10 12.46
CA LEU A 289 -2.37 -17.02 13.14
C LEU A 289 -3.88 -17.28 13.27
N LEU A 290 -4.53 -17.77 12.22
CA LEU A 290 -5.95 -18.14 12.26
C LEU A 290 -6.23 -19.22 13.30
N ARG A 291 -5.39 -20.25 13.37
CA ARG A 291 -5.51 -21.31 14.39
C ARG A 291 -5.35 -20.74 15.80
N TRP A 292 -4.38 -19.85 16.01
CA TRP A 292 -4.17 -19.19 17.29
C TRP A 292 -5.37 -18.32 17.69
N LYS A 293 -5.88 -17.48 16.79
CA LYS A 293 -7.07 -16.64 17.02
C LYS A 293 -8.31 -17.48 17.33
N GLN A 294 -8.48 -18.63 16.70
CA GLN A 294 -9.58 -19.55 17.01
C GLN A 294 -9.42 -20.14 18.42
N GLY A 295 -8.21 -20.59 18.77
CA GLY A 295 -7.92 -21.11 20.12
C GLY A 295 -8.18 -20.08 21.22
N GLU A 296 -7.85 -18.79 20.98
CA GLU A 296 -8.18 -17.70 21.91
C GLU A 296 -9.68 -17.51 22.09
N LYS A 297 -10.47 -17.53 20.99
CA LYS A 297 -11.93 -17.44 21.07
C LYS A 297 -12.54 -18.59 21.86
N ASP A 298 -12.05 -19.81 21.65
CA ASP A 298 -12.52 -21.00 22.36
C ASP A 298 -12.19 -20.92 23.86
N ARG A 299 -11.00 -20.39 24.21
CA ARG A 299 -10.62 -20.12 25.62
C ARG A 299 -11.51 -19.07 26.27
N GLN A 300 -11.81 -17.97 25.58
CA GLN A 300 -12.69 -16.92 26.08
C GLN A 300 -14.12 -17.45 26.28
N LYS A 301 -14.66 -18.20 25.31
CA LYS A 301 -16.00 -18.79 25.42
C LYS A 301 -16.12 -19.73 26.62
N LYS A 302 -15.14 -20.62 26.81
CA LYS A 302 -15.09 -21.50 28.00
C LYS A 302 -15.01 -20.73 29.31
N THR A 303 -14.36 -19.57 29.32
CA THR A 303 -14.25 -18.71 30.51
C THR A 303 -15.59 -18.04 30.83
N VAL A 304 -16.33 -17.59 29.82
CA VAL A 304 -17.69 -17.03 29.98
C VAL A 304 -18.66 -18.10 30.46
N GLU A 305 -18.69 -19.27 29.81
CA GLU A 305 -19.57 -20.39 30.20
C GLU A 305 -19.31 -20.83 31.66
N LYS A 306 -18.04 -20.85 32.12
CA LYS A 306 -17.69 -21.13 33.52
C LYS A 306 -18.16 -20.06 34.51
N ARG A 307 -18.27 -18.80 34.08
CA ARG A 307 -18.75 -17.70 34.92
C ARG A 307 -20.26 -17.66 35.01
N GLU A 308 -20.97 -18.10 33.97
CA GLU A 308 -22.43 -18.18 33.95
C GLU A 308 -22.98 -19.42 34.66
N ALA A 309 -22.14 -20.45 34.87
CA ALA A 309 -22.50 -21.68 35.58
C ALA A 309 -22.27 -21.63 37.11
N ASN A 310 -21.70 -20.55 37.63
CA ASN A 310 -21.44 -20.30 39.06
C ASN A 310 -22.27 -19.12 39.55
#